data_AF-A0A7W3VVI7-F1
#
_entry.id   AF-A0A7W3VVI7-F1
#
_cell.length_a   1.000
_cell.length_b   1.000
_cell.length_c   1.000
_cell.angle_alpha   90.00
_cell.angle_beta   90.00
_cell.angle_gamma   90.00
#
_symmetry.space_group_name_H-M   'P 1'
#
loop_
_entity.id
_entity.type
_entity.pdbx_description
1 polymer ?
#
loop_
_entity_poly.entity_id
_entity_poly.type
_entity_poly.pdbx_seq_one_letter_code
_entity_poly.pdbx_strand_id
1 'polypeptide(L)' 'MDETPETVAPETTEQKPEPVEPGPDASVDAWVHYINQKYPRHGVTAPGSHMGRR' A
#
# COMPACT_ATOMS: atom_id res chain seq x y z
N MET A 1 20.70 -41.01 3.00
CA MET A 1 19.53 -40.17 2.68
C MET A 1 19.38 -39.22 3.85
N ASP A 2 20.11 -38.12 3.81
CA ASP A 2 20.04 -37.05 4.82
C ASP A 2 19.04 -36.03 4.27
N GLU A 3 17.75 -36.23 4.55
CA GLU A 3 16.71 -35.22 4.30
C GLU A 3 16.64 -34.32 5.54
N THR A 4 17.43 -33.26 5.53
CA THR A 4 17.19 -32.12 6.42
C THR A 4 15.88 -31.46 5.98
N PRO A 5 14.87 -31.29 6.86
CA PRO A 5 13.65 -30.60 6.49
C PRO A 5 14.00 -29.14 6.15
N GLU A 6 13.76 -28.75 4.91
CA GLU A 6 13.84 -27.35 4.49
C GLU A 6 12.95 -26.54 5.44
N THR A 7 13.58 -25.74 6.30
CA THR A 7 12.87 -24.82 7.17
C THR A 7 12.30 -23.72 6.30
N VAL A 8 11.05 -23.90 5.86
CA VAL A 8 10.29 -22.85 5.18
C VAL A 8 10.14 -21.70 6.18
N ALA A 9 10.89 -20.62 5.96
CA ALA A 9 10.72 -19.39 6.73
C ALA A 9 9.27 -18.93 6.60
N PRO A 10 8.62 -18.48 7.69
CA PRO A 10 7.25 -18.01 7.60
C PRO A 10 7.21 -16.82 6.64
N GLU A 11 6.38 -16.91 5.61
CA GLU A 11 6.07 -15.76 4.77
C GLU A 11 5.46 -14.68 5.67
N THR A 12 6.29 -13.73 6.07
CA THR A 12 5.85 -12.56 6.83
C THR A 12 5.09 -11.71 5.84
N THR A 13 3.78 -11.91 5.78
CA THR A 13 2.90 -10.94 5.13
C THR A 13 3.01 -9.68 5.97
N GLU A 14 3.76 -8.69 5.50
CA GLU A 14 3.73 -7.35 6.07
C GLU A 14 2.28 -6.86 5.97
N GLN A 15 1.51 -7.02 7.06
CA GLN A 15 0.23 -6.37 7.18
C GLN A 15 0.53 -4.88 7.23
N LYS A 16 0.38 -4.23 6.07
CA LYS A 16 0.42 -2.78 6.00
C LYS A 16 -0.61 -2.26 7.01
N PRO A 17 -0.20 -1.45 8.00
CA PRO A 17 -1.13 -0.95 9.00
C PRO A 17 -2.29 -0.22 8.31
N GLU A 18 -3.51 -0.50 8.76
CA GLU A 18 -4.69 0.17 8.24
C GLU A 18 -4.62 1.68 8.54
N PRO A 19 -5.02 2.55 7.60
CA PRO A 19 -5.04 3.99 7.84
C PRO A 19 -6.02 4.34 8.97
N VAL A 20 -5.57 5.08 9.97
CA VAL A 20 -6.40 5.53 11.10
C VAL A 20 -7.07 6.86 10.76
N GLU A 21 -8.39 6.94 10.94
CA GLU A 21 -9.15 8.17 10.70
C GLU A 21 -8.80 9.26 11.71
N PRO A 22 -8.43 10.47 11.27
CA PRO A 22 -8.17 11.58 12.17
C PRO A 22 -9.44 12.03 12.89
N GLY A 23 -9.29 12.57 14.10
CA GLY A 23 -10.41 13.20 14.82
C GLY A 23 -10.90 14.50 14.16
N PRO A 24 -12.06 15.03 14.59
CA PRO A 24 -12.63 16.25 14.04
C PRO A 24 -11.75 17.49 14.26
N ASP A 25 -10.96 17.50 15.34
CA ASP A 25 -10.02 18.58 15.67
C ASP A 25 -8.62 18.40 15.05
N ALA A 26 -8.44 17.37 14.21
CA ALA A 26 -7.16 17.12 13.57
C ALA A 26 -6.82 18.19 12.52
N SER A 27 -5.52 18.39 12.29
CA SER A 27 -5.05 19.32 11.26
C SER A 27 -5.48 18.87 9.87
N VAL A 28 -5.58 19.84 8.95
CA VAL A 28 -5.84 19.57 7.53
C VAL A 28 -4.82 18.59 6.95
N ASP A 29 -3.55 18.69 7.36
CA ASP A 29 -2.48 17.79 6.90
C ASP A 29 -2.71 16.33 7.33
N ALA A 30 -3.24 16.10 8.54
CA ALA A 30 -3.58 14.75 9.01
C ALA A 30 -4.70 14.14 8.16
N TRP A 31 -5.70 14.93 7.80
CA TRP A 31 -6.77 14.52 6.89
C TRP A 31 -6.26 14.24 5.48
N VAL A 32 -5.40 15.09 4.92
CA VAL A 32 -4.79 14.87 3.60
C VAL A 32 -3.96 13.58 3.60
N HIS A 33 -3.19 13.33 4.66
CA HIS A 33 -2.40 12.11 4.79
C HIS A 33 -3.28 10.86 4.86
N TYR A 34 -4.32 10.87 5.70
CA TYR A 34 -5.29 9.79 5.80
C TYR A 34 -5.96 9.47 4.46
N ILE A 35 -6.44 10.48 3.75
CA ILE A 35 -7.10 10.29 2.45
C ILE A 35 -6.14 9.72 1.41
N ASN A 36 -4.89 10.18 1.36
CA ASN A 36 -3.89 9.65 0.44
C ASN A 36 -3.52 8.19 0.73
N GLN A 37 -3.56 7.78 2.00
CA GLN A 37 -3.33 6.39 2.38
C GLN A 37 -4.54 5.47 2.12
N LYS A 38 -5.74 5.95 2.46
CA LYS A 38 -7.02 5.21 2.32
C LYS A 38 -7.47 5.10 0.88
N TYR A 39 -7.25 6.16 0.11
CA TYR A 39 -7.54 6.25 -1.31
C TYR A 39 -6.24 6.58 -2.04
N PRO A 40 -5.32 5.58 -2.15
CA PRO A 40 -4.14 5.76 -2.98
C PRO A 40 -4.63 6.22 -4.35
N ARG A 41 -4.10 7.36 -4.81
CA ARG A 41 -4.44 7.88 -6.13
C ARG A 41 -3.99 6.83 -7.14
N HIS A 42 -4.92 5.96 -7.54
CA HIS A 42 -4.79 5.18 -8.75
C HIS A 42 -4.63 6.23 -9.83
N GLY A 43 -3.40 6.36 -10.34
CA GLY A 43 -3.05 7.39 -11.31
C GLY A 43 -4.16 7.43 -12.33
N VAL A 44 -4.75 8.61 -12.53
CA VAL A 44 -5.65 8.81 -13.65
C VAL A 44 -4.77 8.61 -14.87
N THR A 45 -4.67 7.38 -15.36
CA THR A 45 -4.21 7.11 -16.71
C THR A 45 -5.27 7.79 -17.55
N ALA A 46 -4.99 9.02 -17.99
CA ALA A 46 -5.82 9.69 -18.96
C ALA A 46 -6.12 8.67 -20.07
N PRO A 47 -7.37 8.49 -20.50
CA PRO A 47 -7.68 7.58 -21.60
C PRO A 47 -6.93 8.09 -22.84
N GLY A 48 -5.76 7.49 -23.12
CA GLY A 48 -4.77 8.02 -24.06
C GLY A 48 -3.31 7.87 -23.63
N SER A 49 -2.99 7.62 -22.36
CA SER A 49 -1.63 7.30 -21.91
C SER A 49 -1.27 5.84 -22.27
N HIS A 50 -1.21 5.56 -23.56
CA HIS A 50 -0.34 4.53 -24.11
C HIS A 50 1.09 4.96 -23.74
N MET A 51 1.66 4.41 -22.67
CA MET A 51 3.12 4.36 -22.56
C MET A 51 3.58 3.45 -23.70
N GLY A 52 3.80 4.08 -24.86
CA GLY A 52 4.34 3.45 -26.04
C GLY A 52 5.68 2.81 -25.68
N ARG A 53 5.79 1.53 -26.01
CA ARG A 53 7.03 0.76 -26.11
C ARG A 53 8.24 1.63 -26.46
N ARG A 54 9.30 1.50 -25.68
CA ARG A 54 10.66 1.36 -26.19
C ARG A 54 11.39 0.32 -25.37
#